data_AF-A0A4V2K7C5-F1
#
_entry.id   AF-A0A4V2K7C5-F1
#
_cell.length_a   1.000
_cell.length_b   1.000
_cell.length_c   1.000
_cell.angle_alpha   90.00
_cell.angle_beta   90.00
_cell.angle_gamma   90.00
#
_symmetry.space_group_name_H-M   'P 1'
#
loop_
_entity.id
_entity.type
_entity.pdbx_description
1 polymer ?
#
loop_
_entity_poly.entity_id
_entity_poly.type
_entity_poly.pdbx_seq_one_letter_code
_entity_poly.pdbx_strand_id
1 'polypeptide(L)'
;MSCSLCRLPFTPSARSVRPRWPPEGMLSEKQLQYMKHAVGMGQYLVGLVVNLVHLDDNMFTINNSPVLVTIIWETGGKTFVALHTHCAMFLRHNLGLTSNTQEALIECSLLDIIVGPTQSGAHAGRLNNVDYEGVLGQGSQRVDIESLWSIGPTAGNQDFAWHEWKRRGLEWTAVRPDVFPRFSPTVLPARLSNLGERPATTADRITTLPLDVLHILLPYLSDEAYVKLMATCRTLRYHALTTFQPLARARVLRLRWAVPLESEYASYVRTKHPALADLYRQLTSAPETATHPPSRSAPSSPTDSDGAGLDARFNSLSLRAAAAAQSHGNGNGNTDTRHRDPLAHLEMAHAAHSPVDADWLHYLSQVHRTSSMRARRWVWALAGEVARVYWKKKSEGPYADPEQTPDSDGVKGRGGDEKDEKEGTVGGKGKWPGKSEAWRVYAQSVEQQYEMRRVVQGGNMGNASQTRFTW
;
A
#
# COMPACT_ATOMS: atom_id res chain seq x y z
N MET A 1 -13.98 20.23 0.87
CA MET A 1 -14.03 18.75 1.05
C MET A 1 -12.64 18.14 1.05
N SER A 2 -12.38 17.12 1.87
CA SER A 2 -11.04 16.60 2.10
C SER A 2 -10.98 15.07 2.07
N CYS A 3 -9.82 14.53 1.67
CA CYS A 3 -9.55 13.10 1.69
C CYS A 3 -9.50 12.57 3.13
N SER A 4 -10.19 11.47 3.41
CA SER A 4 -10.23 10.85 4.73
C SER A 4 -8.92 10.22 5.17
N LEU A 5 -7.92 10.09 4.30
CA LEU A 5 -6.59 9.56 4.65
C LEU A 5 -5.51 10.63 4.72
N CYS A 6 -5.28 11.37 3.64
CA CYS A 6 -4.21 12.39 3.61
C CYS A 6 -4.68 13.79 4.04
N ARG A 7 -5.99 13.98 4.28
CA ARG A 7 -6.60 15.27 4.66
C ARG A 7 -6.42 16.40 3.65
N LEU A 8 -5.84 16.14 2.47
CA LEU A 8 -5.72 17.13 1.40
C LEU A 8 -7.07 17.35 0.71
N PRO A 9 -7.31 18.55 0.15
CA PRO A 9 -8.55 18.87 -0.54
C PRO A 9 -8.78 18.01 -1.79
N PHE A 10 -10.03 17.93 -2.22
CA PHE A 10 -10.36 17.52 -3.59
C PHE A 10 -10.45 18.76 -4.49
N THR A 11 -10.00 18.66 -5.73
CA THR A 11 -10.12 19.74 -6.73
C THR A 11 -11.40 19.56 -7.52
N PRO A 12 -12.15 20.62 -7.85
CA PRO A 12 -13.42 20.48 -8.54
C PRO A 12 -13.20 19.95 -9.96
N SER A 13 -14.18 19.25 -10.51
CA SER A 13 -14.18 18.87 -11.91
C SER A 13 -14.75 19.98 -12.79
N ALA A 14 -14.43 19.93 -14.09
CA ALA A 14 -15.06 20.79 -15.10
C ALA A 14 -16.59 20.62 -15.20
N ARG A 15 -17.16 19.58 -14.57
CA ARG A 15 -18.62 19.36 -14.47
C ARG A 15 -19.25 20.09 -13.28
N SER A 16 -18.44 20.71 -12.42
CA SER A 16 -18.94 21.54 -11.32
C SER A 16 -19.65 22.77 -11.85
N VAL A 17 -20.81 23.10 -11.27
CA VAL A 17 -21.58 24.29 -11.63
C VAL A 17 -20.96 25.55 -11.01
N ARG A 18 -20.29 25.41 -9.87
CA ARG A 18 -19.66 26.52 -9.14
C ARG A 18 -18.30 26.09 -8.56
N PRO A 19 -17.29 25.87 -9.41
CA PRO A 19 -16.00 25.36 -8.96
C PRO A 19 -15.22 26.42 -8.17
N ARG A 20 -14.77 26.05 -6.98
CA ARG A 20 -13.79 26.73 -6.13
C ARG A 20 -12.42 26.15 -6.41
N TRP A 21 -11.80 26.66 -7.47
CA TRP A 21 -10.47 26.26 -7.85
C TRP A 21 -9.43 26.69 -6.80
N PRO A 22 -8.36 25.89 -6.58
CA PRO A 22 -7.20 26.37 -5.87
C PRO A 22 -6.65 27.63 -6.56
N PRO A 23 -6.02 28.56 -5.82
CA PRO A 23 -5.38 29.73 -6.41
C PRO A 23 -4.37 29.34 -7.50
N GLU A 24 -4.20 30.20 -8.50
CA GLU A 24 -3.30 29.96 -9.61
C GLU A 24 -1.85 29.71 -9.13
N GLY A 25 -1.17 28.74 -9.75
CA GLY A 25 0.21 28.38 -9.39
C GLY A 25 0.38 27.67 -8.04
N MET A 26 -0.71 27.30 -7.35
CA MET A 26 -0.64 26.47 -6.14
C MET A 26 -0.41 24.99 -6.47
N LEU A 27 -1.08 24.49 -7.50
CA LEU A 27 -0.97 23.12 -7.96
C LEU A 27 -0.57 23.07 -9.43
N SER A 28 0.28 22.11 -9.79
CA SER A 28 0.51 21.74 -11.19
C SER A 28 -0.70 20.97 -11.76
N GLU A 29 -0.82 20.93 -13.09
CA GLU A 29 -1.90 20.19 -13.78
C GLU A 29 -1.97 18.71 -13.35
N LYS A 30 -0.81 18.07 -13.15
CA LYS A 30 -0.75 16.68 -12.67
C LYS A 30 -1.30 16.53 -11.26
N GLN A 31 -1.09 17.51 -10.39
CA GLN A 31 -1.63 17.52 -9.02
C GLN A 31 -3.12 17.82 -9.03
N LEU A 32 -3.58 18.77 -9.87
CA LEU A 32 -5.00 19.04 -10.08
C LEU A 32 -5.75 17.78 -10.50
N GLN A 33 -5.22 17.04 -11.49
CA GLN A 33 -5.85 15.80 -11.96
C GLN A 33 -5.81 14.70 -10.91
N TYR A 34 -4.73 14.58 -10.13
CA TYR A 34 -4.64 13.62 -9.02
C TYR A 34 -5.70 13.89 -7.95
N MET A 35 -5.90 15.16 -7.57
CA MET A 35 -6.80 15.55 -6.50
C MET A 35 -8.28 15.63 -6.91
N LYS A 36 -8.57 15.47 -8.20
CA LYS A 36 -9.94 15.53 -8.76
C LYS A 36 -10.76 14.27 -8.50
N HIS A 37 -10.10 13.12 -8.53
CA HIS A 37 -10.74 11.81 -8.43
C HIS A 37 -10.71 11.30 -7.00
N ALA A 38 -11.80 10.65 -6.62
CA ALA A 38 -11.95 10.04 -5.31
C ALA A 38 -12.45 8.60 -5.42
N VAL A 39 -12.27 7.87 -4.33
CA VAL A 39 -12.88 6.57 -4.07
C VAL A 39 -13.71 6.77 -2.81
N GLY A 40 -15.03 6.69 -2.96
CA GLY A 40 -15.91 6.64 -1.82
C GLY A 40 -15.92 5.24 -1.23
N MET A 41 -15.91 5.13 0.10
CA MET A 41 -16.11 3.90 0.87
C MET A 41 -17.17 4.13 1.95
N GLY A 42 -17.98 3.10 2.24
CA GLY A 42 -18.89 3.10 3.39
C GLY A 42 -20.29 2.61 3.06
N GLN A 43 -21.05 2.30 4.10
CA GLN A 43 -22.42 1.74 3.99
C GLN A 43 -23.44 2.69 3.35
N TYR A 44 -23.18 3.99 3.38
CA TYR A 44 -24.07 5.03 2.84
C TYR A 44 -23.82 5.32 1.36
N LEU A 45 -22.86 4.64 0.73
CA LEU A 45 -22.54 4.82 -0.68
C LEU A 45 -23.15 3.71 -1.51
N VAL A 46 -23.89 4.10 -2.54
CA VAL A 46 -24.39 3.19 -3.57
C VAL A 46 -23.21 2.43 -4.18
N GLY A 47 -23.20 1.10 -4.03
CA GLY A 47 -22.16 0.22 -4.57
C GLY A 47 -20.92 0.03 -3.69
N LEU A 48 -20.97 0.49 -2.42
CA LEU A 48 -20.02 0.26 -1.31
C LEU A 48 -18.67 0.96 -1.46
N VAL A 49 -18.04 0.74 -2.60
CA VAL A 49 -16.74 1.29 -3.00
C VAL A 49 -16.85 1.72 -4.45
N VAL A 50 -16.88 3.03 -4.67
CA VAL A 50 -17.14 3.61 -6.00
C VAL A 50 -16.14 4.70 -6.33
N ASN A 51 -15.80 4.80 -7.62
CA ASN A 51 -15.01 5.91 -8.14
C ASN A 51 -15.90 7.14 -8.26
N LEU A 52 -15.44 8.24 -7.69
CA LEU A 52 -16.16 9.48 -7.57
C LEU A 52 -15.37 10.60 -8.27
N VAL A 53 -16.12 11.60 -8.73
CA VAL A 53 -15.60 12.86 -9.24
C VAL A 53 -16.19 13.99 -8.39
N HIS A 54 -15.32 14.88 -7.94
CA HIS A 54 -15.70 16.04 -7.15
C HIS A 54 -16.48 17.07 -8.00
N LEU A 55 -17.68 17.45 -7.57
CA LEU A 55 -18.53 18.46 -8.23
C LEU A 55 -18.55 19.82 -7.51
N ASP A 56 -17.77 19.97 -6.44
CA ASP A 56 -17.87 21.09 -5.48
C ASP A 56 -19.18 21.12 -4.70
N ASP A 57 -19.40 22.17 -3.90
CA ASP A 57 -20.63 22.43 -3.14
C ASP A 57 -21.12 21.21 -2.35
N ASN A 58 -20.20 20.57 -1.64
CA ASN A 58 -20.48 19.37 -0.82
C ASN A 58 -20.92 18.14 -1.63
N MET A 59 -20.62 18.07 -2.94
CA MET A 59 -21.12 17.02 -3.83
C MET A 59 -20.02 16.24 -4.56
N PHE A 60 -20.25 14.93 -4.66
CA PHE A 60 -19.58 14.03 -5.59
C PHE A 60 -20.57 13.45 -6.59
N THR A 61 -20.07 12.96 -7.71
CA THR A 61 -20.83 12.07 -8.61
C THR A 61 -20.05 10.82 -8.94
N ILE A 62 -20.74 9.75 -9.33
CA ILE A 62 -20.09 8.51 -9.77
C ILE A 62 -19.40 8.75 -11.11
N ASN A 63 -18.10 8.44 -11.16
CA ASN A 63 -17.31 8.62 -12.37
C ASN A 63 -17.80 7.67 -13.48
N ASN A 64 -17.91 8.18 -14.71
CA ASN A 64 -18.34 7.42 -15.90
C ASN A 64 -19.70 6.68 -15.76
N SER A 65 -20.59 7.16 -14.88
CA SER A 65 -21.93 6.60 -14.76
C SER A 65 -22.86 7.14 -15.86
N PRO A 66 -23.65 6.28 -16.53
CA PRO A 66 -24.67 6.73 -17.49
C PRO A 66 -25.82 7.47 -16.79
N VAL A 67 -26.00 7.23 -15.48
CA VAL A 67 -26.98 7.92 -14.63
C VAL A 67 -26.27 8.94 -13.76
N LEU A 68 -26.79 10.16 -13.69
CA LEU A 68 -26.28 11.16 -12.74
C LEU A 68 -26.70 10.77 -11.33
N VAL A 69 -25.76 10.22 -10.57
CA VAL A 69 -25.90 9.99 -9.13
C VAL A 69 -25.12 11.09 -8.42
N THR A 70 -25.81 11.94 -7.66
CA THR A 70 -25.20 12.97 -6.83
C THR A 70 -25.16 12.49 -5.39
N ILE A 71 -23.98 12.59 -4.77
CA ILE A 71 -23.73 12.14 -3.41
C ILE A 71 -23.30 13.34 -2.59
N ILE A 72 -24.07 13.65 -1.53
CA ILE A 72 -23.74 14.69 -0.57
C ILE A 72 -22.67 14.15 0.38
N TRP A 73 -21.55 14.85 0.52
CA TRP A 73 -20.41 14.37 1.29
C TRP A 73 -20.57 14.53 2.79
N GLU A 74 -20.93 15.72 3.25
CA GLU A 74 -21.14 16.07 4.65
C GLU A 74 -22.64 16.28 4.92
N THR A 75 -23.23 15.46 5.79
CA THR A 75 -24.63 15.59 6.20
C THR A 75 -24.82 15.07 7.62
N GLY A 76 -25.69 15.72 8.40
CA GLY A 76 -26.01 15.28 9.77
C GLY A 76 -24.81 15.20 10.70
N GLY A 77 -23.86 16.14 10.61
CA GLY A 77 -22.68 16.19 11.49
C GLY A 77 -21.63 15.10 11.22
N LYS A 78 -21.69 14.44 10.07
CA LYS A 78 -20.69 13.45 9.64
C LYS A 78 -20.42 13.55 8.14
N THR A 79 -19.27 13.05 7.73
CA THR A 79 -18.99 12.80 6.31
C THR A 79 -19.10 11.31 5.96
N PHE A 80 -19.11 10.95 4.69
CA PHE A 80 -18.72 9.60 4.26
C PHE A 80 -17.21 9.54 3.97
N VAL A 81 -16.63 8.34 3.93
CA VAL A 81 -15.21 8.17 3.64
C VAL A 81 -14.94 8.43 2.16
N ALA A 82 -14.22 9.51 1.85
CA ALA A 82 -13.79 9.83 0.49
C ALA A 82 -12.27 9.87 0.45
N LEU A 83 -11.64 9.09 -0.42
CA LEU A 83 -10.19 8.98 -0.51
C LEU A 83 -9.69 9.37 -1.89
N HIS A 84 -8.54 10.03 -2.02
CA HIS A 84 -7.89 10.08 -3.34
C HIS A 84 -7.58 8.66 -3.83
N THR A 85 -7.57 8.46 -5.14
CA THR A 85 -7.37 7.14 -5.75
C THR A 85 -6.20 6.35 -5.16
N HIS A 86 -5.01 6.95 -5.10
CA HIS A 86 -3.84 6.27 -4.53
C HIS A 86 -3.91 6.10 -3.00
N CYS A 87 -4.57 7.02 -2.28
CA CYS A 87 -4.84 6.86 -0.85
C CYS A 87 -5.69 5.61 -0.58
N ALA A 88 -6.73 5.39 -1.38
CA ALA A 88 -7.56 4.19 -1.30
C ALA A 88 -6.76 2.91 -1.59
N MET A 89 -5.86 2.93 -2.58
CA MET A 89 -5.01 1.79 -2.90
C MET A 89 -4.09 1.41 -1.73
N PHE A 90 -3.43 2.39 -1.09
CA PHE A 90 -2.57 2.12 0.07
C PHE A 90 -3.35 1.64 1.28
N LEU A 91 -4.51 2.25 1.55
CA LEU A 91 -5.36 1.81 2.65
C LEU A 91 -5.79 0.36 2.46
N ARG A 92 -6.32 0.03 1.27
CA ARG A 92 -6.70 -1.34 0.92
C ARG A 92 -5.53 -2.31 1.05
N HIS A 93 -4.33 -1.93 0.60
CA HIS A 93 -3.15 -2.77 0.77
C HIS A 93 -2.81 -3.03 2.24
N ASN A 94 -2.84 -2.01 3.08
CA ASN A 94 -2.56 -2.15 4.52
C ASN A 94 -3.65 -2.94 5.26
N LEU A 95 -4.90 -2.90 4.78
CA LEU A 95 -5.98 -3.76 5.23
C LEU A 95 -5.92 -5.19 4.64
N GLY A 96 -5.04 -5.48 3.67
CA GLY A 96 -5.03 -6.77 2.98
C GLY A 96 -6.21 -7.00 2.03
N LEU A 97 -6.87 -5.92 1.59
CA LEU A 97 -8.08 -5.92 0.74
C LEU A 97 -7.76 -5.45 -0.69
N THR A 98 -6.66 -5.95 -1.25
CA THR A 98 -6.17 -5.53 -2.58
C THR A 98 -7.00 -6.08 -3.74
N SER A 99 -7.70 -7.20 -3.55
CA SER A 99 -8.59 -7.79 -4.56
C SER A 99 -9.89 -7.00 -4.68
N ASN A 100 -10.50 -7.00 -5.87
CA ASN A 100 -11.84 -6.45 -6.09
C ASN A 100 -12.93 -7.54 -5.93
N THR A 101 -12.70 -8.54 -5.08
CA THR A 101 -13.72 -9.54 -4.76
C THR A 101 -14.83 -8.90 -3.96
N GLN A 102 -16.03 -9.48 -3.99
CA GLN A 102 -17.18 -8.98 -3.25
C GLN A 102 -16.81 -8.80 -1.77
N GLU A 103 -16.22 -9.82 -1.15
CA GLU A 103 -15.83 -9.83 0.26
C GLU A 103 -14.89 -8.67 0.61
N ALA A 104 -13.91 -8.39 -0.24
CA ALA A 104 -12.98 -7.29 0.00
C ALA A 104 -13.67 -5.92 -0.08
N LEU A 105 -14.68 -5.76 -0.95
CA LEU A 105 -15.45 -4.54 -1.09
C LEU A 105 -16.42 -4.34 0.09
N ILE A 106 -17.08 -5.42 0.55
CA ILE A 106 -17.90 -5.40 1.78
C ILE A 106 -17.02 -5.03 2.98
N GLU A 107 -15.84 -5.64 3.10
CA GLU A 107 -14.94 -5.37 4.21
C GLU A 107 -14.43 -3.92 4.19
N CYS A 108 -14.17 -3.35 3.02
CA CYS A 108 -13.83 -1.94 2.87
C CYS A 108 -14.98 -1.01 3.30
N SER A 109 -16.24 -1.38 3.04
CA SER A 109 -17.39 -0.55 3.40
C SER A 109 -17.71 -0.58 4.89
N LEU A 110 -17.11 -1.50 5.65
CA LEU A 110 -17.19 -1.53 7.12
C LEU A 110 -16.25 -0.52 7.79
N LEU A 111 -15.41 0.20 7.05
CA LEU A 111 -14.40 1.08 7.62
C LEU A 111 -15.01 2.15 8.55
N ASP A 112 -16.07 2.84 8.13
CA ASP A 112 -16.75 3.87 8.92
C ASP A 112 -17.58 3.32 10.07
N ILE A 113 -17.96 2.04 10.01
CA ILE A 113 -18.63 1.33 11.09
C ILE A 113 -17.63 0.90 12.17
N ILE A 114 -16.51 0.31 11.77
CA ILE A 114 -15.51 -0.26 12.68
C ILE A 114 -14.61 0.84 13.25
N VAL A 115 -14.07 1.73 12.41
CA VAL A 115 -13.24 2.86 12.89
C VAL A 115 -14.11 3.92 13.56
N GLY A 116 -15.39 4.00 13.18
CA GLY A 116 -16.35 5.01 13.62
C GLY A 116 -16.56 6.10 12.57
N PRO A 117 -17.65 6.88 12.71
CA PRO A 117 -18.04 7.84 11.70
C PRO A 117 -16.97 8.92 11.51
N THR A 118 -16.73 9.34 10.27
CA THR A 118 -15.86 10.49 10.03
C THR A 118 -16.49 11.78 10.56
N GLN A 119 -15.64 12.71 11.01
CA GLN A 119 -16.05 13.98 11.62
C GLN A 119 -16.59 14.99 10.58
N SER A 120 -17.12 16.12 11.06
CA SER A 120 -17.65 17.26 10.28
C SER A 120 -16.88 18.57 10.57
N GLY A 121 -17.29 19.69 9.95
CA GLY A 121 -16.69 21.01 10.22
C GLY A 121 -15.22 21.10 9.81
N ALA A 122 -14.37 21.72 10.63
CA ALA A 122 -12.93 21.83 10.33
C ALA A 122 -12.23 20.47 10.20
N HIS A 123 -12.75 19.45 10.90
CA HIS A 123 -12.25 18.08 10.83
C HIS A 123 -13.05 17.21 9.84
N ALA A 124 -13.88 17.81 8.98
CA ALA A 124 -14.70 17.08 8.01
C ALA A 124 -13.86 16.07 7.22
N GLY A 125 -14.25 14.79 7.22
CA GLY A 125 -13.50 13.69 6.59
C GLY A 125 -12.52 12.96 7.50
N ARG A 126 -12.18 13.46 8.69
CA ARG A 126 -11.22 12.84 9.61
C ARG A 126 -11.82 11.58 10.25
N LEU A 127 -11.09 10.48 10.25
CA LEU A 127 -11.46 9.25 10.96
C LEU A 127 -11.16 9.40 12.46
N ASN A 128 -12.06 8.91 13.30
CA ASN A 128 -11.88 8.97 14.74
C ASN A 128 -10.75 8.04 15.20
N ASN A 129 -10.01 8.47 16.24
CA ASN A 129 -8.96 7.71 16.91
C ASN A 129 -7.75 7.36 16.04
N VAL A 130 -7.56 8.07 14.93
CA VAL A 130 -6.39 7.97 14.05
C VAL A 130 -5.47 9.15 14.34
N ASP A 131 -4.19 8.88 14.62
CA ASP A 131 -3.17 9.90 14.85
C ASP A 131 -2.55 10.36 13.52
N TYR A 132 -3.22 11.26 12.80
CA TYR A 132 -2.75 11.73 11.49
C TYR A 132 -1.43 12.51 11.58
N GLU A 133 -1.26 13.30 12.62
CA GLU A 133 -0.16 14.23 12.77
C GLU A 133 1.12 13.52 13.24
N GLY A 134 0.99 12.47 14.04
CA GLY A 134 2.10 11.71 14.62
C GLY A 134 2.64 10.54 13.79
N VAL A 135 2.02 10.18 12.65
CA VAL A 135 2.42 8.97 11.88
C VAL A 135 3.86 8.94 11.38
N LEU A 136 4.50 10.10 11.20
CA LEU A 136 5.92 10.21 10.80
C LEU A 136 6.84 10.59 11.98
N GLY A 137 6.34 10.51 13.22
CA GLY A 137 7.05 10.90 14.42
C GLY A 137 6.91 12.38 14.77
N GLN A 138 7.77 12.85 15.67
CA GLN A 138 7.74 14.22 16.19
C GLN A 138 8.72 15.16 15.45
N GLY A 139 8.57 16.47 15.69
CA GLY A 139 9.51 17.49 15.21
C GLY A 139 9.37 17.81 13.72
N SER A 140 10.49 17.91 13.00
CA SER A 140 10.57 18.39 11.61
C SER A 140 9.91 17.47 10.57
N GLN A 141 9.52 16.25 10.95
CA GLN A 141 8.82 15.30 10.09
C GLN A 141 7.29 15.34 10.26
N ARG A 142 6.78 16.07 11.26
CA ARG A 142 5.35 16.22 11.51
C ARG A 142 4.68 16.91 10.32
N VAL A 143 3.56 16.34 9.86
CA VAL A 143 2.76 16.91 8.76
C VAL A 143 1.40 17.31 9.33
N ASP A 144 1.26 18.60 9.65
CA ASP A 144 0.01 19.16 10.17
C ASP A 144 -0.80 19.78 9.03
N ILE A 145 -1.72 18.98 8.48
CA ILE A 145 -2.70 19.42 7.48
C ILE A 145 -3.96 19.99 8.14
N GLU A 146 -4.26 19.58 9.37
CA GLU A 146 -5.47 19.97 10.08
C GLU A 146 -5.55 21.48 10.28
N SER A 147 -4.46 22.11 10.71
CA SER A 147 -4.40 23.57 10.93
C SER A 147 -4.56 24.41 9.66
N LEU A 148 -4.60 23.78 8.48
CA LEU A 148 -4.85 24.45 7.20
C LEU A 148 -6.33 24.48 6.82
N TRP A 149 -7.20 23.82 7.59
CA TRP A 149 -8.64 23.80 7.36
C TRP A 149 -9.35 24.79 8.28
N SER A 150 -10.30 25.54 7.72
CA SER A 150 -11.23 26.39 8.47
C SER A 150 -12.68 26.03 8.15
N ILE A 151 -13.55 26.23 9.14
CA ILE A 151 -15.00 26.03 8.99
C ILE A 151 -15.50 27.03 7.94
N GLY A 152 -16.16 26.51 6.91
CA GLY A 152 -16.80 27.28 5.86
C GLY A 152 -18.24 27.67 6.22
N PRO A 153 -18.94 28.39 5.33
CA PRO A 153 -20.28 28.91 5.60
C PRO A 153 -21.36 27.82 5.71
N THR A 154 -21.14 26.65 5.09
CA THR A 154 -22.07 25.53 5.07
C THR A 154 -21.33 24.20 5.16
N ALA A 155 -22.05 23.13 5.52
CA ALA A 155 -21.51 21.77 5.52
C ALA A 155 -20.89 21.41 4.16
N GLY A 156 -19.71 20.80 4.20
CA GLY A 156 -18.92 20.42 3.02
C GLY A 156 -18.12 21.55 2.37
N ASN A 157 -18.40 22.81 2.75
CA ASN A 157 -17.79 23.99 2.15
C ASN A 157 -16.59 24.55 2.91
N GLN A 158 -15.84 23.66 3.57
CA GLN A 158 -14.66 24.03 4.34
C GLN A 158 -13.57 24.62 3.45
N ASP A 159 -12.88 25.65 3.96
CA ASP A 159 -11.84 26.38 3.26
C ASP A 159 -10.46 25.81 3.61
N PHE A 160 -9.57 25.77 2.61
CA PHE A 160 -8.20 25.29 2.76
C PHE A 160 -7.21 26.43 2.52
N ALA A 161 -6.31 26.66 3.47
CA ALA A 161 -5.33 27.74 3.46
C ALA A 161 -4.15 27.46 2.50
N TRP A 162 -4.40 27.48 1.19
CA TRP A 162 -3.43 27.15 0.14
C TRP A 162 -2.10 27.92 0.24
N HIS A 163 -2.16 29.22 0.53
CA HIS A 163 -0.95 30.04 0.65
C HIS A 163 -0.12 29.69 1.89
N GLU A 164 -0.77 29.34 3.00
CA GLU A 164 -0.09 28.86 4.21
C GLU A 164 0.54 27.49 3.96
N TRP A 165 -0.19 26.57 3.32
CA TRP A 165 0.31 25.25 2.91
C TRP A 165 1.61 25.35 2.09
N LYS A 166 1.61 26.24 1.08
CA LYS A 166 2.78 26.51 0.25
C LYS A 166 3.92 27.16 1.06
N ARG A 167 3.60 28.16 1.89
CA ARG A 167 4.60 28.84 2.76
C ARG A 167 5.30 27.87 3.71
N ARG A 168 4.60 26.84 4.19
CA ARG A 168 5.16 25.78 5.06
C ARG A 168 6.00 24.74 4.32
N GLY A 169 6.16 24.84 3.00
CA GLY A 169 6.93 23.86 2.22
C GLY A 169 6.26 22.49 2.13
N LEU A 170 4.92 22.43 2.21
CA LEU A 170 4.15 21.19 2.20
C LEU A 170 3.71 20.77 0.80
N GLU A 171 4.20 21.40 -0.27
CA GLU A 171 3.78 21.13 -1.65
C GLU A 171 4.03 19.68 -2.08
N TRP A 172 5.05 19.05 -1.49
CA TRP A 172 5.36 17.65 -1.70
C TRP A 172 4.21 16.72 -1.30
N THR A 173 3.33 17.11 -0.37
CA THR A 173 2.21 16.26 0.07
C THR A 173 1.16 16.04 -1.02
N ALA A 174 1.03 16.99 -1.96
CA ALA A 174 0.11 16.88 -3.10
C ALA A 174 0.73 16.15 -4.30
N VAL A 175 2.02 15.78 -4.25
CA VAL A 175 2.66 15.02 -5.33
C VAL A 175 2.09 13.61 -5.37
N ARG A 176 1.90 13.09 -6.59
CA ARG A 176 1.45 11.73 -6.84
C ARG A 176 2.36 10.69 -6.15
N PRO A 177 1.82 9.84 -5.26
CA PRO A 177 2.60 8.87 -4.50
C PRO A 177 2.88 7.55 -5.24
N ASP A 178 2.48 7.43 -6.51
CA ASP A 178 2.70 6.27 -7.38
C ASP A 178 3.85 6.48 -8.38
N VAL A 179 4.57 7.61 -8.28
CA VAL A 179 5.71 7.93 -9.16
C VAL A 179 7.01 7.43 -8.52
N PHE A 180 7.53 6.32 -9.04
CA PHE A 180 8.77 5.70 -8.57
C PHE A 180 10.01 6.28 -9.25
N PRO A 181 11.16 6.30 -8.56
CA PRO A 181 12.44 6.53 -9.23
C PRO A 181 12.71 5.47 -10.30
N ARG A 182 13.48 5.84 -11.32
CA ARG A 182 13.86 4.90 -12.39
C ARG A 182 14.75 3.81 -11.78
N PHE A 183 14.35 2.55 -11.95
CA PHE A 183 15.13 1.42 -11.49
C PHE A 183 16.08 0.94 -12.60
N SER A 184 17.33 0.66 -12.25
CA SER A 184 18.33 0.12 -13.18
C SER A 184 18.59 -1.35 -12.87
N PRO A 185 18.24 -2.28 -13.78
CA PRO A 185 18.42 -3.72 -13.57
C PRO A 185 19.87 -4.16 -13.36
N THR A 186 20.83 -3.30 -13.72
CA THR A 186 22.26 -3.50 -13.54
C THR A 186 22.90 -2.19 -13.12
N VAL A 187 24.01 -2.26 -12.37
CA VAL A 187 24.81 -1.08 -12.06
C VAL A 187 25.41 -0.51 -13.35
N LEU A 188 25.16 0.78 -13.60
CA LEU A 188 25.64 1.43 -14.82
C LEU A 188 27.18 1.44 -14.88
N PRO A 189 27.80 1.07 -16.01
CA PRO A 189 29.26 1.07 -16.15
C PRO A 189 29.90 2.43 -15.82
N ALA A 190 29.23 3.53 -16.16
CA ALA A 190 29.66 4.89 -15.83
C ALA A 190 29.82 5.14 -14.32
N ARG A 191 29.02 4.47 -13.47
CA ARG A 191 29.14 4.60 -12.01
C ARG A 191 30.36 3.86 -11.47
N LEU A 192 30.70 2.73 -12.08
CA LEU A 192 31.91 1.97 -11.76
C LEU A 192 33.16 2.72 -12.24
N SER A 193 33.15 3.28 -13.45
CA SER A 193 34.30 4.02 -13.99
C SER A 193 34.62 5.28 -13.17
N ASN A 194 33.60 5.94 -12.61
CA ASN A 194 33.78 7.13 -11.77
C ASN A 194 34.46 6.86 -10.41
N LEU A 195 34.64 5.60 -10.01
CA LEU A 195 35.33 5.27 -8.77
C LEU A 195 36.86 5.38 -8.91
N GLY A 196 37.39 5.33 -10.14
CA GLY A 196 38.83 5.28 -10.40
C GLY A 196 39.47 3.98 -9.92
N GLU A 197 40.80 3.96 -9.87
CA GLU A 197 41.54 2.81 -9.33
C GLU A 197 41.27 2.62 -7.83
N ARG A 198 41.17 1.36 -7.41
CA ARG A 198 40.98 1.00 -6.00
C ARG A 198 42.22 1.45 -5.21
N PRO A 199 42.06 2.19 -4.11
CA PRO A 199 43.20 2.52 -3.25
C PRO A 199 43.89 1.23 -2.79
N ALA A 200 45.20 1.14 -3.00
CA ALA A 200 45.98 -0.06 -2.68
C ALA A 200 45.95 -0.37 -1.17
N THR A 201 45.95 0.67 -0.33
CA THR A 201 45.89 0.55 1.12
C THR A 201 45.09 1.72 1.72
N THR A 202 44.49 1.48 2.87
CA THR A 202 43.74 2.47 3.66
C THR A 202 44.03 2.21 5.13
N ALA A 203 44.25 3.27 5.91
CA ALA A 203 44.50 3.17 7.35
C ALA A 203 43.22 3.31 8.18
N ASP A 204 42.06 3.47 7.52
CA ASP A 204 40.78 3.61 8.21
C ASP A 204 40.33 2.27 8.81
N ARG A 205 39.87 2.32 10.06
CA ARG A 205 39.51 1.12 10.82
C ARG A 205 38.33 0.38 10.20
N ILE A 206 37.41 1.07 9.53
CA ILE A 206 36.21 0.44 8.96
C ILE A 206 36.55 -0.21 7.63
N THR A 207 37.32 0.47 6.77
CA THR A 207 37.71 -0.06 5.45
C THR A 207 38.75 -1.17 5.51
N THR A 208 39.43 -1.35 6.65
CA THR A 208 40.40 -2.44 6.90
C THR A 208 39.76 -3.69 7.51
N LEU A 209 38.51 -3.63 7.97
CA LEU A 209 37.79 -4.81 8.42
C LEU A 209 37.57 -5.79 7.26
N PRO A 210 37.64 -7.11 7.51
CA PRO A 210 37.26 -8.07 6.51
C PRO A 210 35.75 -7.98 6.17
N LEU A 211 35.41 -8.32 4.92
CA LEU A 211 34.08 -8.06 4.35
C LEU A 211 32.95 -8.80 5.08
N ASP A 212 33.24 -9.97 5.63
CA ASP A 212 32.34 -10.77 6.46
C ASP A 212 31.92 -10.01 7.72
N VAL A 213 32.86 -9.33 8.39
CA VAL A 213 32.55 -8.47 9.55
C VAL A 213 31.67 -7.30 9.12
N LEU A 214 31.97 -6.66 7.99
CA LEU A 214 31.11 -5.60 7.45
C LEU A 214 29.71 -6.12 7.11
N HIS A 215 29.58 -7.32 6.53
CA HIS A 215 28.28 -7.94 6.26
C HIS A 215 27.44 -8.17 7.51
N ILE A 216 28.07 -8.45 8.66
CA ILE A 216 27.39 -8.61 9.95
C ILE A 216 26.98 -7.25 10.52
N LEU A 217 27.84 -6.23 10.42
CA LEU A 217 27.58 -4.90 11.01
C LEU A 217 26.57 -4.08 10.21
N LEU A 218 26.62 -4.16 8.88
CA LEU A 218 25.81 -3.31 8.01
C LEU A 218 24.31 -3.41 8.28
N PRO A 219 23.68 -4.58 8.51
CA PRO A 219 22.26 -4.69 8.86
C PRO A 219 21.80 -3.86 10.07
N TYR A 220 22.67 -3.60 11.05
CA TYR A 220 22.34 -2.83 12.26
C TYR A 220 22.20 -1.31 12.01
N LEU A 221 22.66 -0.83 10.85
CA LEU A 221 22.52 0.59 10.51
C LEU A 221 21.08 0.92 10.11
N SER A 222 20.63 2.13 10.47
CA SER A 222 19.44 2.71 9.84
C SER A 222 19.66 2.88 8.34
N ASP A 223 18.59 2.96 7.54
CA ASP A 223 18.74 3.09 6.09
C ASP A 223 19.48 4.40 5.71
N GLU A 224 19.27 5.47 6.48
CA GLU A 224 20.01 6.72 6.34
C GLU A 224 21.51 6.55 6.66
N ALA A 225 21.83 5.92 7.79
CA ALA A 225 23.22 5.68 8.19
C ALA A 225 23.94 4.75 7.19
N TYR A 226 23.23 3.73 6.68
CA TYR A 226 23.74 2.84 5.65
C TYR A 226 24.10 3.61 4.37
N VAL A 227 23.18 4.41 3.82
CA VAL A 227 23.43 5.20 2.61
C VAL A 227 24.58 6.19 2.82
N LYS A 228 24.62 6.86 3.98
CA LYS A 228 25.71 7.80 4.32
C LYS A 228 27.05 7.07 4.42
N LEU A 229 27.11 5.95 5.14
CA LEU A 229 28.33 5.15 5.30
C LEU A 229 28.85 4.67 3.94
N MET A 230 27.97 4.15 3.08
CA MET A 230 28.35 3.72 1.74
C MET A 230 28.88 4.85 0.86
N ALA A 231 28.55 6.11 1.17
CA ALA A 231 29.00 7.28 0.42
C ALA A 231 30.30 7.92 0.92
N THR A 232 30.85 7.49 2.07
CA THR A 232 31.98 8.19 2.72
C THR A 232 33.30 8.08 1.96
N CYS A 233 33.64 6.90 1.41
CA CYS A 233 34.93 6.67 0.76
C CYS A 233 34.79 5.85 -0.53
N ARG A 234 35.84 5.82 -1.35
CA ARG A 234 35.83 5.08 -2.63
C ARG A 234 35.72 3.57 -2.43
N THR A 235 36.39 3.02 -1.42
CA THR A 235 36.38 1.58 -1.10
C THR A 235 34.98 1.09 -0.73
N LEU A 236 34.28 1.79 0.18
CA LEU A 236 32.91 1.42 0.55
C LEU A 236 31.95 1.63 -0.62
N ARG A 237 32.10 2.71 -1.41
CA ARG A 237 31.30 2.88 -2.64
C ARG A 237 31.51 1.73 -3.63
N TYR A 238 32.73 1.26 -3.80
CA TYR A 238 33.02 0.12 -4.68
C TYR A 238 32.27 -1.13 -4.21
N HIS A 239 32.36 -1.49 -2.93
CA HIS A 239 31.60 -2.62 -2.38
C HIS A 239 30.10 -2.39 -2.44
N ALA A 240 29.64 -1.16 -2.24
CA ALA A 240 28.22 -0.81 -2.34
C ALA A 240 27.67 -1.00 -3.75
N LEU A 241 28.50 -0.80 -4.79
CA LEU A 241 28.14 -1.04 -6.19
C LEU A 241 28.35 -2.49 -6.65
N THR A 242 28.97 -3.35 -5.86
CA THR A 242 29.30 -4.71 -6.25
C THR A 242 28.78 -5.71 -5.21
N THR A 243 29.50 -5.86 -4.10
CA THR A 243 29.25 -6.85 -3.04
C THR A 243 27.96 -6.61 -2.23
N PHE A 244 27.60 -5.35 -1.96
CA PHE A 244 26.52 -5.02 -1.03
C PHE A 244 25.17 -4.68 -1.69
N GLN A 245 25.01 -4.90 -2.99
CA GLN A 245 23.69 -4.76 -3.65
C GLN A 245 22.59 -5.65 -3.03
N PRO A 246 22.86 -6.91 -2.63
CA PRO A 246 21.86 -7.73 -1.94
C PRO A 246 21.39 -7.11 -0.61
N LEU A 247 22.30 -6.46 0.13
CA LEU A 247 21.95 -5.75 1.38
C LEU A 247 21.09 -4.52 1.09
N ALA A 248 21.43 -3.74 0.07
CA ALA A 248 20.62 -2.61 -0.37
C ALA A 248 19.22 -3.06 -0.83
N ARG A 249 19.13 -4.17 -1.57
CA ARG A 249 17.86 -4.80 -1.97
C ARG A 249 17.01 -5.15 -0.75
N ALA A 250 17.56 -5.88 0.21
CA ALA A 250 16.84 -6.29 1.42
C ALA A 250 16.26 -5.08 2.17
N ARG A 251 17.04 -3.99 2.27
CA ARG A 251 16.59 -2.71 2.86
C ARG A 251 15.43 -2.08 2.10
N VAL A 252 15.52 -1.97 0.78
CA VAL A 252 14.44 -1.44 -0.07
C VAL A 252 13.17 -2.27 0.08
N LEU A 253 13.27 -3.60 0.08
CA LEU A 253 12.10 -4.48 0.21
C LEU A 253 11.46 -4.40 1.60
N ARG A 254 12.26 -4.22 2.66
CA ARG A 254 11.76 -3.98 4.03
C ARG A 254 11.00 -2.66 4.12
N LEU A 255 11.43 -1.65 3.38
CA LEU A 255 10.76 -0.36 3.27
C LEU A 255 9.46 -0.41 2.47
N ARG A 256 8.77 -1.55 2.26
CA ARG A 256 7.46 -1.79 1.58
C ARG A 256 6.80 -0.65 0.77
N TRP A 257 6.62 0.54 1.33
CA TRP A 257 6.32 1.76 0.60
C TRP A 257 7.36 2.12 -0.49
N ALA A 258 8.59 1.64 -0.46
CA ALA A 258 9.63 1.94 -1.45
C ALA A 258 9.45 1.14 -2.75
N VAL A 259 8.60 0.12 -2.75
CA VAL A 259 8.30 -0.69 -3.94
C VAL A 259 6.85 -0.48 -4.41
N PRO A 260 6.57 -0.71 -5.71
CA PRO A 260 5.23 -0.69 -6.25
C PRO A 260 4.33 -1.75 -5.62
N LEU A 261 3.06 -1.40 -5.45
CA LEU A 261 2.00 -2.36 -5.23
C LEU A 261 1.83 -3.23 -6.48
N GLU A 262 1.27 -4.43 -6.29
CA GLU A 262 0.99 -5.36 -7.40
C GLU A 262 0.18 -4.68 -8.52
N SER A 263 -0.84 -3.91 -8.17
CA SER A 263 -1.66 -3.17 -9.14
C SER A 263 -0.89 -2.07 -9.87
N GLU A 264 0.05 -1.40 -9.20
CA GLU A 264 0.90 -0.37 -9.80
C GLU A 264 1.88 -1.01 -10.79
N TYR A 265 2.51 -2.11 -10.38
CA TYR A 265 3.42 -2.89 -11.21
C TYR A 265 2.71 -3.48 -12.43
N ALA A 266 1.54 -4.10 -12.24
CA ALA A 266 0.68 -4.59 -13.32
C ALA A 266 0.32 -3.50 -14.33
N SER A 267 -0.04 -2.30 -13.85
CA SER A 267 -0.35 -1.16 -14.70
C SER A 267 0.85 -0.68 -15.49
N TYR A 268 2.03 -0.64 -14.86
CA TYR A 268 3.29 -0.32 -15.51
C TYR A 268 3.61 -1.32 -16.64
N VAL A 269 3.58 -2.63 -16.35
CA VAL A 269 3.83 -3.67 -17.36
C VAL A 269 2.86 -3.54 -18.53
N ARG A 270 1.55 -3.42 -18.25
CA ARG A 270 0.53 -3.28 -19.30
C ARG A 270 0.76 -2.04 -20.18
N THR A 271 1.13 -0.92 -19.59
CA THR A 271 1.23 0.36 -20.29
C THR A 271 2.56 0.53 -21.02
N LYS A 272 3.67 0.05 -20.44
CA LYS A 272 5.03 0.25 -20.97
C LYS A 272 5.57 -0.96 -21.71
N HIS A 273 5.09 -2.16 -21.40
CA HIS A 273 5.56 -3.43 -21.96
C HIS A 273 4.38 -4.34 -22.30
N PRO A 274 3.48 -3.95 -23.23
CA PRO A 274 2.27 -4.71 -23.54
C PRO A 274 2.55 -6.16 -23.95
N ALA A 275 3.68 -6.43 -24.61
CA ALA A 275 4.12 -7.77 -24.97
C ALA A 275 4.37 -8.69 -23.75
N LEU A 276 4.67 -8.12 -22.58
CA LEU A 276 4.90 -8.86 -21.33
C LEU A 276 3.64 -8.92 -20.45
N ALA A 277 2.57 -8.20 -20.81
CA ALA A 277 1.38 -8.09 -19.99
C ALA A 277 0.60 -9.41 -19.86
N ASP A 278 0.57 -10.21 -20.93
CA ASP A 278 -0.07 -11.52 -20.90
C ASP A 278 0.75 -12.54 -20.12
N LEU A 279 2.07 -12.50 -20.23
CA LEU A 279 2.98 -13.32 -19.42
C LEU A 279 2.84 -12.99 -17.93
N TYR A 280 2.88 -11.71 -17.56
CA TYR A 280 2.68 -11.28 -16.19
C TYR A 280 1.29 -11.67 -15.66
N ARG A 281 0.25 -11.59 -16.51
CA ARG A 281 -1.09 -12.08 -16.15
C ARG A 281 -1.07 -13.58 -15.87
N GLN A 282 -0.45 -14.39 -16.74
CA GLN A 282 -0.36 -15.84 -16.54
C GLN A 282 0.36 -16.20 -15.24
N LEU A 283 1.46 -15.51 -14.93
CA LEU A 283 2.23 -15.70 -13.70
C LEU A 283 1.46 -15.33 -12.43
N THR A 284 0.61 -14.29 -12.51
CA THR A 284 -0.21 -13.83 -11.37
C THR A 284 -1.59 -14.49 -11.28
N SER A 285 -2.07 -15.09 -12.37
CA SER A 285 -3.36 -15.78 -12.43
C SER A 285 -3.28 -17.27 -12.12
N ALA A 286 -2.07 -17.81 -11.91
CA ALA A 286 -1.92 -19.21 -11.53
C ALA A 286 -2.80 -19.46 -10.29
N PRO A 287 -3.77 -20.39 -10.37
CA PRO A 287 -4.73 -20.59 -9.29
C PRO A 287 -3.93 -20.91 -8.05
N GLU A 288 -4.12 -20.09 -7.00
CA GLU A 288 -3.77 -20.46 -5.64
C GLU A 288 -4.45 -21.80 -5.37
N THR A 289 -3.72 -22.88 -5.59
CA THR A 289 -4.23 -24.23 -5.51
C THR A 289 -4.37 -24.53 -4.04
N ALA A 290 -5.49 -24.13 -3.45
CA ALA A 290 -6.16 -24.62 -2.24
C ALA A 290 -5.33 -24.88 -0.97
N THR A 291 -4.06 -24.50 -0.87
CA THR A 291 -3.40 -24.31 0.42
C THR A 291 -3.70 -22.90 0.87
N HIS A 292 -4.86 -22.73 1.51
CA HIS A 292 -5.12 -21.55 2.32
C HIS A 292 -3.85 -21.24 3.14
N PRO A 293 -3.27 -20.04 3.06
CA PRO A 293 -2.30 -19.64 4.06
C PRO A 293 -2.98 -19.82 5.44
N PRO A 294 -2.31 -20.38 6.45
CA PRO A 294 -2.92 -20.56 7.76
C PRO A 294 -3.55 -19.24 8.19
N SER A 295 -4.81 -19.31 8.62
CA SER A 295 -5.55 -18.19 9.18
C SER A 295 -4.61 -17.39 10.08
N ARG A 296 -4.40 -16.12 9.73
CA ARG A 296 -3.57 -15.22 10.53
C ARG A 296 -4.21 -15.09 11.90
N SER A 297 -3.63 -15.76 12.90
CA SER A 297 -3.75 -15.32 14.29
C SER A 297 -3.26 -13.88 14.37
N ALA A 298 -4.05 -13.01 15.00
CA ALA A 298 -3.68 -11.64 15.26
C ALA A 298 -2.27 -11.58 15.90
N PRO A 299 -1.44 -10.56 15.59
CA PRO A 299 -0.21 -10.35 16.34
C PRO A 299 -0.57 -10.16 17.82
N SER A 300 0.05 -10.95 18.68
CA SER A 300 0.01 -10.75 20.13
C SER A 300 0.40 -9.31 20.47
N SER A 301 -0.29 -8.74 21.45
CA SER A 301 -0.21 -7.34 21.90
C SER A 301 1.22 -6.79 22.01
N PRO A 302 1.43 -5.47 21.77
CA PRO A 302 2.76 -4.88 21.70
C PRO A 302 3.35 -4.73 23.10
N THR A 303 4.37 -5.53 23.40
CA THR A 303 5.49 -5.05 24.21
C THR A 303 6.54 -4.52 23.25
N ASP A 304 7.03 -3.32 23.52
CA ASP A 304 8.04 -2.61 22.73
C ASP A 304 9.27 -3.47 22.43
N SER A 305 9.30 -4.16 21.29
CA SER A 305 10.50 -4.51 20.51
C SER A 305 10.14 -5.46 19.36
N ASP A 306 10.58 -5.08 18.16
CA ASP A 306 10.99 -5.92 17.02
C ASP A 306 9.97 -6.43 15.99
N GLY A 307 10.14 -5.91 14.77
CA GLY A 307 9.56 -6.38 13.50
C GLY A 307 10.03 -7.76 13.01
N ALA A 308 10.44 -8.65 13.92
CA ALA A 308 11.12 -9.91 13.61
C ALA A 308 10.26 -10.91 12.81
N GLY A 309 8.94 -10.93 13.00
CA GLY A 309 8.06 -11.94 12.37
C GLY A 309 7.89 -11.81 10.85
N LEU A 310 7.88 -10.57 10.33
CA LEU A 310 7.82 -10.31 8.89
C LEU A 310 9.21 -10.32 8.25
N ASP A 311 10.22 -9.85 8.98
CA ASP A 311 11.62 -9.92 8.57
C ASP A 311 12.09 -11.37 8.38
N ALA A 312 11.64 -12.33 9.20
CA ALA A 312 11.97 -13.75 9.04
C ALA A 312 11.45 -14.34 7.71
N ARG A 313 10.23 -13.97 7.29
CA ARG A 313 9.64 -14.47 6.03
C ARG A 313 10.32 -13.88 4.80
N PHE A 314 10.66 -12.59 4.82
CA PHE A 314 11.40 -11.94 3.73
C PHE A 314 12.89 -12.30 3.71
N ASN A 315 13.51 -12.52 4.86
CA ASN A 315 14.84 -13.09 4.96
C ASN A 315 14.86 -14.52 4.44
N SER A 316 13.83 -15.35 4.70
CA SER A 316 13.74 -16.70 4.13
C SER A 316 13.57 -16.69 2.61
N LEU A 317 12.82 -15.74 2.04
CA LEU A 317 12.68 -15.58 0.58
C LEU A 317 13.95 -15.02 -0.05
N SER A 318 14.64 -14.08 0.60
CA SER A 318 15.93 -13.56 0.13
C SER A 318 17.06 -14.58 0.28
N LEU A 319 17.08 -15.38 1.35
CA LEU A 319 18.03 -16.49 1.55
C LEU A 319 17.76 -17.63 0.57
N ARG A 320 16.50 -17.96 0.27
CA ARG A 320 16.17 -18.93 -0.79
C ARG A 320 16.54 -18.41 -2.18
N ALA A 321 16.32 -17.13 -2.47
CA ALA A 321 16.77 -16.52 -3.72
C ALA A 321 18.31 -16.48 -3.84
N ALA A 322 19.02 -16.20 -2.74
CA ALA A 322 20.48 -16.24 -2.67
C ALA A 322 21.04 -17.66 -2.77
N ALA A 323 20.41 -18.65 -2.14
CA ALA A 323 20.77 -20.06 -2.23
C ALA A 323 20.51 -20.64 -3.63
N ALA A 324 19.42 -20.24 -4.29
CA ALA A 324 19.15 -20.59 -5.68
C ALA A 324 20.23 -20.01 -6.63
N ALA A 325 20.67 -18.76 -6.40
CA ALA A 325 21.73 -18.13 -7.16
C ALA A 325 23.12 -18.76 -6.92
N GLN A 326 23.39 -19.31 -5.73
CA GLN A 326 24.67 -19.95 -5.39
C GLN A 326 24.76 -21.42 -5.82
N SER A 327 23.64 -22.11 -6.07
CA SER A 327 23.64 -23.52 -6.51
C SER A 327 24.06 -23.75 -7.98
N HIS A 328 24.48 -22.71 -8.70
CA HIS A 328 24.84 -22.77 -10.12
C HIS A 328 26.35 -22.70 -10.42
N GLY A 329 27.22 -22.84 -9.42
CA GLY A 329 28.67 -22.83 -9.59
C GLY A 329 29.33 -24.21 -9.64
N ASN A 330 29.13 -24.97 -10.72
CA ASN A 330 30.12 -25.92 -11.27
C ASN A 330 29.51 -26.71 -12.45
N GLY A 331 29.61 -26.15 -13.65
CA GLY A 331 29.21 -26.83 -14.89
C GLY A 331 29.85 -26.14 -16.08
N ASN A 332 30.80 -26.84 -16.70
CA ASN A 332 31.66 -26.39 -17.78
C ASN A 332 30.90 -25.77 -18.96
N GLY A 333 31.32 -24.56 -19.35
CA GLY A 333 31.35 -24.02 -20.71
C GLY A 333 30.35 -24.55 -21.74
N ASN A 334 29.07 -24.21 -21.61
CA ASN A 334 28.23 -24.00 -22.77
C ASN A 334 27.31 -22.81 -22.46
N THR A 335 27.24 -21.85 -23.38
CA THR A 335 26.57 -20.55 -23.23
C THR A 335 25.07 -20.75 -23.03
N ASP A 336 24.71 -20.97 -21.78
CA ASP A 336 23.35 -21.23 -21.35
C ASP A 336 22.58 -19.91 -21.39
N THR A 337 21.92 -19.67 -22.52
CA THR A 337 20.77 -18.76 -22.64
C THR A 337 19.57 -19.31 -21.86
N ARG A 338 19.81 -19.85 -20.65
CA ARG A 338 18.82 -20.19 -19.64
C ARG A 338 17.89 -19.01 -19.51
N HIS A 339 16.63 -19.25 -19.86
CA HIS A 339 15.47 -18.37 -19.77
C HIS A 339 15.65 -17.28 -18.72
N ARG A 340 16.24 -16.14 -19.13
CA ARG A 340 16.22 -14.94 -18.31
C ARG A 340 14.77 -14.55 -18.20
N ASP A 341 14.27 -14.45 -16.98
CA ASP A 341 12.93 -13.92 -16.72
C ASP A 341 12.81 -12.57 -17.45
N PRO A 342 11.96 -12.46 -18.48
CA PRO A 342 11.85 -11.23 -19.25
C PRO A 342 11.38 -10.05 -18.39
N LEU A 343 10.76 -10.31 -17.23
CA LEU A 343 10.37 -9.29 -16.27
C LEU A 343 11.55 -8.72 -15.48
N ALA A 344 12.71 -9.39 -15.48
CA ALA A 344 13.91 -8.94 -14.77
C ALA A 344 14.58 -7.70 -15.40
N HIS A 345 14.24 -7.40 -16.65
CA HIS A 345 14.77 -6.23 -17.36
C HIS A 345 13.88 -4.98 -17.23
N LEU A 346 12.80 -5.05 -16.45
CA LEU A 346 11.89 -3.92 -16.26
C LEU A 346 12.52 -2.82 -15.41
N GLU A 347 12.31 -1.56 -15.81
CA GLU A 347 12.84 -0.37 -15.13
C GLU A 347 12.00 0.05 -13.90
N MET A 348 11.39 -0.93 -13.24
CA MET A 348 10.58 -0.74 -12.05
C MET A 348 10.96 -1.81 -11.00
N ALA A 349 11.33 -1.36 -9.80
CA ALA A 349 11.73 -2.26 -8.72
C ALA A 349 10.58 -3.19 -8.33
N HIS A 350 10.87 -4.49 -8.17
CA HIS A 350 9.90 -5.51 -7.81
C HIS A 350 10.56 -6.60 -6.98
N ALA A 351 9.85 -7.12 -5.98
CA ALA A 351 10.41 -8.15 -5.09
C ALA A 351 10.72 -9.45 -5.82
N ALA A 352 9.85 -9.88 -6.73
CA ALA A 352 10.00 -11.17 -7.42
C ALA A 352 10.85 -11.09 -8.69
N HIS A 353 10.73 -9.98 -9.45
CA HIS A 353 11.26 -9.92 -10.81
C HIS A 353 12.59 -9.18 -10.88
N SER A 354 12.86 -8.20 -10.00
CA SER A 354 14.08 -7.42 -10.12
C SER A 354 15.34 -8.21 -9.73
N PRO A 355 16.43 -8.12 -10.51
CA PRO A 355 17.69 -8.81 -10.24
C PRO A 355 18.24 -8.49 -8.86
N VAL A 356 18.89 -9.47 -8.22
CA VAL A 356 19.49 -9.31 -6.88
C VAL A 356 20.68 -8.32 -6.91
N ASP A 357 21.39 -8.27 -8.03
CA ASP A 357 22.56 -7.46 -8.33
C ASP A 357 22.25 -6.15 -9.09
N ALA A 358 20.97 -5.79 -9.20
CA ALA A 358 20.56 -4.51 -9.74
C ALA A 358 21.06 -3.33 -8.90
N ASP A 359 20.88 -2.10 -9.39
CA ASP A 359 21.40 -0.90 -8.73
C ASP A 359 20.54 -0.43 -7.53
N TRP A 360 20.36 -1.32 -6.57
CA TRP A 360 19.52 -1.13 -5.39
C TRP A 360 20.02 -0.02 -4.49
N LEU A 361 21.33 0.19 -4.37
CA LEU A 361 21.87 1.30 -3.58
C LEU A 361 21.46 2.66 -4.18
N HIS A 362 21.53 2.80 -5.51
CA HIS A 362 21.09 4.03 -6.15
C HIS A 362 19.60 4.25 -5.94
N TYR A 363 18.81 3.20 -6.14
CA TYR A 363 17.38 3.22 -5.91
C TYR A 363 17.04 3.61 -4.47
N LEU A 364 17.68 2.98 -3.48
CA LEU A 364 17.53 3.30 -2.05
C LEU A 364 17.84 4.78 -1.77
N SER A 365 18.91 5.31 -2.35
CA SER A 365 19.22 6.74 -2.22
C SER A 365 18.16 7.64 -2.86
N GLN A 366 17.55 7.24 -3.98
CA GLN A 366 16.54 8.04 -4.68
C GLN A 366 15.21 8.04 -3.93
N VAL A 367 14.77 6.90 -3.38
CA VAL A 367 13.47 6.82 -2.66
C VAL A 367 13.42 7.70 -1.41
N HIS A 368 14.57 8.08 -0.85
CA HIS A 368 14.63 9.03 0.26
C HIS A 368 14.72 10.50 -0.16
N ARG A 369 14.97 10.79 -1.44
CA ARG A 369 15.23 12.16 -1.93
C ARG A 369 14.09 12.76 -2.76
N THR A 370 13.28 11.93 -3.40
CA THR A 370 12.23 12.43 -4.30
C THR A 370 10.95 12.80 -3.54
N SER A 371 10.30 13.88 -3.95
CA SER A 371 9.05 14.36 -3.33
C SER A 371 7.91 13.33 -3.44
N SER A 372 7.84 12.59 -4.55
CA SER A 372 6.82 11.54 -4.73
C SER A 372 6.96 10.41 -3.72
N MET A 373 8.19 9.98 -3.44
CA MET A 373 8.45 8.92 -2.47
C MET A 373 8.31 9.42 -1.03
N ARG A 374 8.61 10.70 -0.76
CA ARG A 374 8.26 11.35 0.51
C ARG A 374 6.74 11.36 0.73
N ALA A 375 5.96 11.75 -0.29
CA ALA A 375 4.49 11.70 -0.26
C ALA A 375 3.98 10.27 -0.02
N ARG A 376 4.53 9.30 -0.76
CA ARG A 376 4.18 7.89 -0.62
C ARG A 376 4.43 7.36 0.78
N ARG A 377 5.61 7.62 1.36
CA ARG A 377 5.95 7.21 2.73
C ARG A 377 4.96 7.77 3.75
N TRP A 378 4.58 9.05 3.61
CA TRP A 378 3.59 9.68 4.48
C TRP A 378 2.21 9.05 4.36
N VAL A 379 1.67 8.90 3.15
CA VAL A 379 0.35 8.30 2.93
C VAL A 379 0.35 6.82 3.34
N TRP A 380 1.46 6.11 3.14
CA TRP A 380 1.62 4.74 3.62
C TRP A 380 1.56 4.64 5.14
N ALA A 381 2.23 5.54 5.86
CA ALA A 381 2.19 5.59 7.32
C ALA A 381 0.76 5.88 7.83
N LEU A 382 0.04 6.82 7.19
CA LEU A 382 -1.37 7.08 7.46
C LEU A 382 -2.23 5.83 7.24
N ALA A 383 -2.02 5.11 6.12
CA ALA A 383 -2.75 3.90 5.81
C ALA A 383 -2.49 2.79 6.84
N GLY A 384 -1.24 2.66 7.29
CA GLY A 384 -0.85 1.75 8.37
C GLY A 384 -1.54 2.08 9.69
N GLU A 385 -1.63 3.36 10.04
CA GLU A 385 -2.28 3.80 11.28
C GLU A 385 -3.80 3.56 11.25
N VAL A 386 -4.47 3.88 10.13
CA VAL A 386 -5.90 3.55 9.96
C VAL A 386 -6.12 2.04 10.03
N ALA A 387 -5.27 1.23 9.38
CA ALA A 387 -5.37 -0.22 9.45
C ALA A 387 -5.17 -0.75 10.87
N ARG A 388 -4.22 -0.19 11.64
CA ARG A 388 -3.99 -0.53 13.05
C ARG A 388 -5.25 -0.28 13.88
N VAL A 389 -5.85 0.90 13.76
CA VAL A 389 -7.09 1.26 14.47
C VAL A 389 -8.25 0.35 14.06
N TYR A 390 -8.40 0.09 12.75
CA TYR A 390 -9.42 -0.80 12.22
C TYR A 390 -9.32 -2.20 12.81
N TRP A 391 -8.15 -2.84 12.73
CA TRP A 391 -7.98 -4.21 13.22
C TRP A 391 -8.17 -4.31 14.72
N LYS A 392 -7.65 -3.34 15.49
CA LYS A 392 -7.86 -3.27 16.94
C LYS A 392 -9.35 -3.21 17.28
N LYS A 393 -10.10 -2.27 16.68
CA LYS A 393 -11.53 -2.12 16.96
C LYS A 393 -12.35 -3.30 16.45
N LYS A 394 -11.95 -3.92 15.34
CA LYS A 394 -12.62 -5.11 14.82
C LYS A 394 -12.50 -6.28 15.80
N SER A 395 -11.30 -6.53 16.35
CA SER A 395 -11.09 -7.60 17.33
C SER A 395 -11.77 -7.34 18.68
N GLU A 396 -11.96 -6.07 19.06
CA GLU A 396 -12.63 -5.68 20.31
C GLU A 396 -14.15 -5.54 20.17
N GLY A 397 -14.67 -5.50 18.94
CA GLY A 397 -16.05 -5.13 18.63
C GLY A 397 -16.98 -6.30 18.28
N PRO A 398 -18.25 -6.02 17.91
CA PRO A 398 -19.25 -7.03 17.52
C PRO A 398 -18.93 -7.75 16.20
N TYR A 399 -17.85 -7.35 15.52
CA TYR A 399 -17.34 -7.93 14.29
C TYR A 399 -16.12 -8.83 14.52
N ALA A 400 -15.79 -9.14 15.77
CA ALA A 400 -14.75 -10.11 16.10
C ALA A 400 -15.14 -11.51 15.58
N ASP A 401 -14.18 -12.21 14.99
CA ASP A 401 -14.38 -13.59 14.55
C ASP A 401 -14.40 -14.50 15.81
N PRO A 402 -15.52 -15.20 16.11
CA PRO A 402 -15.67 -15.95 17.36
C PRO A 402 -14.68 -17.12 17.48
N GLU A 403 -14.17 -17.63 16.36
CA GLU A 403 -13.21 -18.74 16.28
C GLU A 403 -11.77 -18.37 16.67
N GLN A 404 -11.47 -17.09 16.93
CA GLN A 404 -10.16 -16.68 17.45
C GLN A 404 -10.14 -16.48 18.96
N THR A 405 -11.23 -16.77 19.67
CA THR A 405 -11.12 -16.90 21.12
C THR A 405 -10.23 -18.11 21.37
N PRO A 406 -9.01 -17.93 21.92
CA PRO A 406 -8.12 -19.06 22.16
C PRO A 406 -8.91 -20.02 23.04
N ASP A 407 -9.13 -21.24 22.54
CA ASP A 407 -9.82 -22.29 23.27
C ASP A 407 -9.27 -22.27 24.69
N SER A 408 -10.09 -21.81 25.63
CA SER A 408 -9.77 -21.79 27.06
C SER A 408 -9.68 -23.21 27.65
N ASP A 409 -9.66 -24.23 26.78
CA ASP A 409 -9.55 -25.64 27.08
C ASP A 409 -8.09 -26.04 27.33
N GLY A 410 -7.53 -25.49 28.41
CA GLY A 410 -6.35 -26.00 29.10
C GLY A 410 -6.64 -26.50 30.51
N VAL A 411 -7.91 -26.49 30.95
CA VAL A 411 -8.34 -27.08 32.23
C VAL A 411 -9.49 -28.05 31.96
N LYS A 412 -9.19 -29.19 31.34
CA LYS A 412 -10.06 -30.37 31.41
C LYS A 412 -9.38 -31.45 32.24
N GLY A 413 -9.93 -31.64 33.43
CA GLY A 413 -9.68 -32.80 34.26
C GLY A 413 -9.98 -34.08 33.49
N ARG A 414 -9.15 -35.09 33.76
CA ARG A 414 -9.32 -36.47 33.33
C ARG A 414 -10.71 -36.99 33.74
N GLY A 415 -11.43 -37.58 32.81
CA GLY A 415 -12.51 -38.50 33.13
C GLY A 415 -13.39 -38.85 31.95
N GLY A 416 -13.28 -40.09 31.48
CA GLY A 416 -14.37 -40.80 30.81
C GLY A 416 -14.18 -41.04 29.32
N ASP A 417 -13.74 -42.25 29.00
CA ASP A 417 -13.92 -42.92 27.71
C ASP A 417 -15.40 -43.01 27.34
N GLU A 418 -15.77 -42.64 26.11
CA GLU A 418 -16.74 -43.43 25.34
C GLU A 418 -16.67 -43.11 23.85
N LYS A 419 -16.61 -44.19 23.06
CA LYS A 419 -16.62 -44.22 21.59
C LYS A 419 -18.02 -43.92 21.09
N ASP A 420 -18.14 -43.23 19.97
CA ASP A 420 -19.07 -43.67 18.92
C ASP A 420 -18.78 -43.02 17.56
N GLU A 421 -18.78 -43.87 16.56
CA GLU A 421 -18.65 -43.60 15.13
C GLU A 421 -19.90 -42.88 14.60
N LYS A 422 -19.72 -41.96 13.64
CA LYS A 422 -20.74 -41.72 12.60
C LYS A 422 -20.16 -41.11 11.33
N GLU A 423 -20.31 -41.89 10.26
CA GLU A 423 -20.25 -41.49 8.87
C GLU A 423 -21.23 -40.34 8.57
N GLY A 424 -20.87 -39.46 7.62
CA GLY A 424 -21.83 -38.49 7.10
C GLY A 424 -21.27 -37.46 6.12
N THR A 425 -21.44 -37.75 4.83
CA THR A 425 -21.78 -36.79 3.76
C THR A 425 -20.71 -35.78 3.30
N VAL A 426 -19.98 -36.17 2.24
CA VAL A 426 -19.18 -35.28 1.39
C VAL A 426 -20.12 -34.56 0.41
N GLY A 427 -20.45 -33.31 0.71
CA GLY A 427 -21.32 -32.48 -0.13
C GLY A 427 -21.53 -31.06 0.40
N GLY A 428 -20.50 -30.45 1.00
CA GLY A 428 -20.58 -29.11 1.56
C GLY A 428 -20.15 -28.04 0.55
N LYS A 429 -21.11 -27.26 0.03
CA LYS A 429 -20.82 -25.86 -0.33
C LYS A 429 -20.18 -25.24 0.91
N GLY A 430 -18.94 -24.75 0.77
CA GLY A 430 -18.08 -24.31 1.88
C GLY A 430 -18.85 -23.55 2.93
N LYS A 431 -19.15 -24.22 4.05
CA LYS A 431 -19.77 -23.59 5.21
C LYS A 431 -18.71 -22.68 5.79
N TRP A 432 -18.93 -21.38 5.65
CA TRP A 432 -18.02 -20.36 6.10
C TRP A 432 -17.70 -20.55 7.60
N PRO A 433 -16.44 -20.36 8.03
CA PRO A 433 -16.13 -20.21 9.45
C PRO A 433 -17.01 -19.13 10.06
N GLY A 434 -17.45 -19.35 11.29
CA GLY A 434 -18.64 -18.74 11.89
C GLY A 434 -18.55 -17.23 12.09
N LYS A 435 -18.72 -16.41 11.04
CA LYS A 435 -18.81 -14.95 11.18
C LYS A 435 -20.02 -14.57 12.05
N SER A 436 -19.87 -13.47 12.80
CA SER A 436 -20.94 -12.95 13.66
C SER A 436 -22.24 -12.69 12.86
N GLU A 437 -23.39 -12.80 13.52
CA GLU A 437 -24.69 -12.57 12.87
C GLU A 437 -24.83 -11.14 12.36
N ALA A 438 -24.30 -10.16 13.09
CA ALA A 438 -24.23 -8.76 12.66
C ALA A 438 -23.48 -8.59 11.34
N TRP A 439 -22.37 -9.32 11.14
CA TRP A 439 -21.64 -9.30 9.87
C TRP A 439 -22.49 -9.89 8.73
N ARG A 440 -23.22 -10.98 8.97
CA ARG A 440 -24.05 -11.62 7.93
C ARG A 440 -25.22 -10.75 7.49
N VAL A 441 -25.93 -10.13 8.44
CA VAL A 441 -27.04 -9.20 8.14
C VAL A 441 -26.53 -8.02 7.32
N TYR A 442 -25.38 -7.45 7.72
CA TYR A 442 -24.76 -6.37 6.97
C TYR A 442 -24.33 -6.82 5.57
N ALA A 443 -23.63 -7.95 5.45
CA ALA A 443 -23.18 -8.48 4.18
C ALA A 443 -24.34 -8.72 3.20
N GLN A 444 -25.49 -9.18 3.69
CA GLN A 444 -26.70 -9.37 2.87
C GLN A 444 -27.29 -8.04 2.38
N SER A 445 -27.39 -7.03 3.24
CA SER A 445 -27.83 -5.68 2.83
C SER A 445 -26.88 -5.09 1.79
N VAL A 446 -25.59 -5.33 1.97
CA VAL A 446 -24.52 -4.89 1.10
C VAL A 446 -24.52 -5.62 -0.24
N GLU A 447 -24.84 -6.92 -0.26
CA GLU A 447 -24.96 -7.72 -1.48
C GLU A 447 -26.06 -7.18 -2.40
N GLN A 448 -27.18 -6.71 -1.84
CA GLN A 448 -28.22 -6.02 -2.61
C GLN A 448 -27.69 -4.72 -3.24
N GLN A 449 -26.85 -3.95 -2.53
CA GLN A 449 -26.21 -2.76 -3.08
C GLN A 449 -25.18 -3.09 -4.16
N TYR A 450 -24.48 -4.22 -4.03
CA TYR A 450 -23.54 -4.70 -5.03
C TYR A 450 -24.25 -5.08 -6.35
N GLU A 451 -25.38 -5.76 -6.26
CA GLU A 451 -26.21 -6.06 -7.43
C GLU A 451 -26.75 -4.78 -8.09
N MET A 452 -27.20 -3.81 -7.29
CA MET A 452 -27.63 -2.50 -7.82
C MET A 452 -26.47 -1.78 -8.55
N ARG A 453 -25.25 -1.86 -8.02
CA ARG A 453 -24.06 -1.36 -8.73
C ARG A 453 -23.84 -2.05 -10.07
N ARG A 454 -23.98 -3.37 -10.14
CA ARG A 454 -23.84 -4.13 -11.39
C ARG A 454 -24.81 -3.63 -12.46
N VAL A 455 -26.03 -3.27 -12.05
CA VAL A 455 -27.04 -2.65 -12.92
C VAL A 455 -26.63 -1.23 -13.34
N VAL A 456 -26.25 -0.37 -12.39
CA VAL A 456 -25.89 1.04 -12.65
C VAL A 456 -24.65 1.16 -13.54
N GLN A 457 -23.67 0.27 -13.38
CA GLN A 457 -22.43 0.27 -14.18
C GLN A 457 -22.62 -0.38 -15.56
N GLY A 458 -23.83 -0.81 -15.92
CA GLY A 458 -24.16 -1.45 -17.19
C GLY A 458 -23.69 -2.90 -17.22
N GLY A 459 -24.61 -3.82 -16.90
CA GLY A 459 -24.39 -5.27 -16.79
C GLY A 459 -24.00 -6.02 -18.07
N ASN A 460 -23.34 -5.38 -19.03
CA ASN A 460 -22.94 -5.98 -20.30
C ASN A 460 -21.53 -6.62 -20.20
N MET A 461 -21.40 -7.68 -19.40
CA MET A 461 -20.18 -8.50 -19.31
C MET A 461 -20.09 -9.58 -20.40
N GLY A 462 -20.91 -9.51 -21.44
CA GLY A 462 -21.03 -10.59 -22.44
C GLY A 462 -19.81 -10.79 -23.35
N ASN A 463 -18.97 -9.77 -23.61
CA ASN A 463 -17.77 -9.92 -24.46
C ASN A 463 -16.80 -8.73 -24.44
N ALA A 464 -17.01 -7.72 -23.61
CA ALA A 464 -16.04 -6.65 -23.44
C ALA A 464 -14.98 -7.12 -22.45
N SER A 465 -13.73 -7.16 -22.89
CA SER A 465 -12.55 -7.21 -22.03
C SER A 465 -12.73 -6.22 -20.88
N GLN A 466 -13.17 -6.76 -19.74
CA GLN A 466 -13.23 -6.13 -18.43
C GLN A 466 -13.15 -4.60 -18.48
N THR A 467 -14.29 -3.93 -18.24
CA THR A 467 -14.30 -2.66 -17.49
C THR A 467 -13.78 -2.94 -16.07
N ARG A 468 -12.55 -3.42 -16.00
CA ARG A 468 -11.70 -3.47 -14.83
C ARG A 468 -11.61 -2.01 -14.39
N PHE A 469 -11.72 -1.81 -13.09
CA PHE A 469 -11.21 -0.62 -12.45
C PHE A 469 -9.75 -0.43 -12.90
N THR A 470 -9.55 0.34 -13.97
CA THR A 470 -8.24 0.84 -14.36
C THR A 470 -7.97 2.00 -13.44
N TRP A 471 -7.27 1.71 -12.35
CA TRP A 471 -6.72 2.70 -11.43
C TRP A 471 -5.70 3.59 -12.15
#